data_AF-A0A817SGY2-F1
#
_entry.id   AF-A0A817SGY2-F1
#
_cell.length_a   1.000
_cell.length_b   1.000
_cell.length_c   1.000
_cell.angle_alpha   90.00
_cell.angle_beta   90.00
_cell.angle_gamma   90.00
#
_symmetry.space_group_name_H-M   'P 1'
#
loop_
_entity.id
_entity.type
_entity.pdbx_description
1 polymer ?
#
loop_
_entity_poly.entity_id
_entity_poly.type
_entity_poly.pdbx_seq_one_letter_code
_entity_poly.pdbx_strand_id
1 'polypeptide(L)'
;MKTLHLIIFPLTILLTIGQSPDQLYGELFEAVQIQRIFPDSKTFCDVLPRKLDPNETLYLYKQEYNKPTFNLTSFVFDNFIIPNTTTVVHEKWTIEEHCRRLWPLLTRTTNHENFSSFIDVPHAFVVPGGRFREFYYWDTYFTMLGLIRSKEWQLIDNMLDNFAYLIQTIGHIPNGNRYYYEGRSQPPFFSLMTELVNKTDKYKNELEKEYQFWMNKRSITLDDGTILNRYYDDLHTRPRPEAYREDREISNKKNNTDIYVHLRAAAESGWDFSSRWMEDEKDLSTIITTHILPVDLNCLLYHLELILNKQNEAERRRQAIQKYMWSNDLQFFTDYNYIQKKPTNRLTLAALFPLWLDVSTKDQAENVARQVEKLFLRDGGVVTTISNQSTQQWDSPNGWAPLQFITYRALLKTSGYETLAQTIRQRWMNLNERVFKDTGKMMEKYDVVNINKPAGGGEYETQDGFGWTNGVYLEMLYDQQSTSNSIKYETNFFQIFLFSILSFYFSIKT
;
A
#
# COMPACT_ATOMS: atom_id res chain seq x y z
N MET A 1 51.74 8.22 -45.95
CA MET A 1 50.64 7.40 -45.40
C MET A 1 50.67 7.49 -43.88
N LYS A 2 49.80 8.31 -43.29
CA LYS A 2 49.45 8.25 -41.86
C LYS A 2 47.94 8.26 -41.79
N THR A 3 47.37 7.11 -41.43
CA THR A 3 45.93 6.88 -41.37
C THR A 3 45.42 7.38 -40.03
N LEU A 4 44.66 8.48 -40.02
CA LEU A 4 43.97 8.97 -38.83
C LEU A 4 42.72 8.10 -38.62
N HIS A 5 42.70 7.28 -37.57
CA HIS A 5 41.49 6.55 -37.18
C HIS A 5 40.61 7.49 -36.35
N LEU A 6 39.46 7.86 -36.90
CA LEU A 6 38.40 8.56 -36.18
C LEU A 6 37.69 7.51 -35.29
N ILE A 7 37.93 7.55 -33.99
CA ILE A 7 37.17 6.75 -33.02
C ILE A 7 35.85 7.47 -32.79
N ILE A 8 34.76 6.92 -33.34
CA ILE A 8 33.39 7.35 -33.04
C ILE A 8 33.00 6.71 -31.71
N PHE A 9 32.90 7.51 -30.64
CA PHE A 9 32.23 7.07 -29.42
C PHE A 9 30.73 6.92 -29.72
N PRO A 10 30.07 5.82 -29.30
CA PRO A 10 28.63 5.74 -29.40
C PRO A 10 28.04 6.81 -28.47
N LEU A 11 27.19 7.65 -29.02
CA LEU A 11 26.35 8.57 -28.26
C LEU A 11 25.46 7.70 -27.37
N THR A 12 25.85 7.50 -26.11
CA THR A 12 24.94 7.01 -25.08
C THR A 12 23.82 8.03 -25.01
N ILE A 13 22.66 7.68 -25.55
CA ILE A 13 21.41 8.35 -25.22
C ILE A 13 21.31 8.20 -23.70
N LEU A 14 21.64 9.26 -22.97
CA LEU A 14 21.19 9.42 -21.60
C LEU A 14 19.67 9.39 -21.70
N LEU A 15 19.07 8.23 -21.41
CA LEU A 15 17.68 8.16 -21.02
C LEU A 15 17.53 9.20 -19.93
N THR A 16 16.79 10.28 -20.22
CA THR A 16 16.36 11.20 -19.18
C THR A 16 15.59 10.37 -18.17
N ILE A 17 16.24 10.07 -17.04
CA ILE A 17 15.58 9.49 -15.87
C ILE A 17 14.43 10.45 -15.58
N GLY A 18 13.18 9.96 -15.59
CA GLY A 18 12.06 10.84 -15.29
C GLY A 18 12.20 11.42 -13.90
N GLN A 19 11.68 12.62 -13.70
CA GLN A 19 11.91 13.41 -12.49
C GLN A 19 10.58 13.73 -11.83
N SER A 20 10.60 13.87 -10.51
CA SER A 20 9.42 14.31 -9.78
C SER A 20 9.13 15.80 -10.03
N PRO A 21 7.86 16.25 -9.96
CA PRO A 21 7.49 17.63 -10.24
C PRO A 21 8.21 18.69 -9.38
N ASP A 22 8.53 18.37 -8.13
CA ASP A 22 9.33 19.23 -7.26
C ASP A 22 10.78 19.41 -7.76
N GLN A 23 11.34 18.38 -8.43
CA GLN A 23 12.64 18.48 -9.08
C GLN A 23 12.56 19.25 -10.39
N LEU A 24 11.50 19.02 -11.18
CA LEU A 24 11.28 19.67 -12.47
C LEU A 24 11.02 21.17 -12.35
N TYR A 25 10.23 21.58 -11.34
CA TYR A 25 9.73 22.95 -11.24
C TYR A 25 10.18 23.71 -9.98
N GLY A 26 10.97 23.10 -9.08
CA GLY A 26 11.68 23.78 -7.99
C GLY A 26 10.86 24.87 -7.25
N GLU A 27 11.33 26.12 -7.30
CA GLU A 27 10.67 27.27 -6.66
C GLU A 27 9.23 27.52 -7.16
N LEU A 28 8.93 27.22 -8.42
CA LEU A 28 7.56 27.31 -8.95
C LEU A 28 6.67 26.26 -8.27
N PHE A 29 7.16 25.02 -8.12
CA PHE A 29 6.43 23.97 -7.41
C PHE A 29 6.10 24.38 -5.97
N GLU A 30 7.10 24.86 -5.23
CA GLU A 30 6.91 25.34 -3.87
C GLU A 30 5.88 26.48 -3.81
N ALA A 31 6.00 27.47 -4.69
CA ALA A 31 5.06 28.60 -4.73
C ALA A 31 3.62 28.15 -4.98
N VAL A 32 3.41 27.21 -5.93
CA VAL A 32 2.08 26.67 -6.25
C VAL A 32 1.46 25.95 -5.06
N GLN A 33 2.24 25.13 -4.36
CA GLN A 33 1.76 24.37 -3.20
C GLN A 33 1.43 25.28 -2.00
N ILE A 34 2.33 26.21 -1.66
CA ILE A 34 2.17 27.10 -0.50
C ILE A 34 1.06 28.13 -0.72
N GLN A 35 0.91 28.66 -1.94
CA GLN A 35 -0.18 29.60 -2.25
C GLN A 35 -1.54 28.91 -2.47
N ARG A 36 -1.60 27.58 -2.34
CA ARG A 36 -2.85 26.79 -2.42
C ARG A 36 -3.61 27.03 -3.73
N ILE A 37 -2.89 27.05 -4.86
CA ILE A 37 -3.50 27.22 -6.19
C ILE A 37 -4.56 26.13 -6.45
N PHE A 38 -4.31 24.92 -5.93
CA PHE A 38 -5.27 23.82 -5.93
C PHE A 38 -5.66 23.43 -4.49
N PRO A 39 -6.89 22.95 -4.28
CA PRO A 39 -7.32 22.46 -2.97
C PRO A 39 -6.52 21.22 -2.52
N ASP A 40 -6.26 20.29 -3.43
CA ASP A 40 -5.45 19.08 -3.21
C ASP A 40 -4.01 19.27 -3.72
N SER A 41 -3.02 19.13 -2.84
CA SER A 41 -1.58 19.23 -3.13
C SER A 41 -1.15 18.26 -4.24
N LYS A 42 -1.82 17.12 -4.41
CA LYS A 42 -1.50 16.15 -5.48
C LYS A 42 -1.87 16.65 -6.88
N THR A 43 -2.76 17.63 -7.01
CA THR A 43 -3.22 18.09 -8.33
C THR A 43 -2.06 18.62 -9.16
N PHE A 44 -1.18 19.43 -8.57
CA PHE A 44 -0.02 19.96 -9.28
C PHE A 44 1.09 18.93 -9.52
N CYS A 45 1.11 17.84 -8.75
CA CYS A 45 2.06 16.75 -8.98
C CYS A 45 1.78 15.95 -10.26
N ASP A 46 0.57 16.11 -10.81
CA ASP A 46 0.09 15.30 -11.91
C ASP A 46 -0.30 16.15 -13.13
N VAL A 47 0.19 17.38 -13.19
CA VAL A 47 0.04 18.23 -14.37
C VAL A 47 1.02 17.82 -15.46
N LEU A 48 0.67 18.16 -16.69
CA LEU A 48 1.59 18.09 -17.82
C LEU A 48 1.93 19.50 -18.30
N PRO A 49 3.16 19.76 -18.75
CA PRO A 49 3.46 21.01 -19.42
C PRO A 49 2.63 21.14 -20.70
N ARG A 50 2.09 22.34 -20.95
CA ARG A 50 1.23 22.61 -22.12
C ARG A 50 2.02 23.00 -23.36
N LYS A 51 3.03 23.87 -23.20
CA LYS A 51 3.74 24.51 -24.32
C LYS A 51 5.26 24.50 -24.13
N LEU A 52 5.70 24.91 -22.95
CA LEU A 52 7.10 25.09 -22.60
C LEU A 52 7.60 23.85 -21.87
N ASP A 53 8.87 23.49 -22.09
CA ASP A 53 9.50 22.48 -21.26
C ASP A 53 9.69 22.99 -19.81
N PRO A 54 10.08 22.13 -18.85
CA PRO A 54 10.26 22.55 -17.46
C PRO A 54 11.28 23.69 -17.25
N ASN A 55 12.38 23.68 -18.00
CA ASN A 55 13.43 24.70 -17.88
C ASN A 55 12.96 26.05 -18.43
N GLU A 56 12.28 26.04 -19.58
CA GLU A 56 11.67 27.22 -20.19
C GLU A 56 10.56 27.80 -19.30
N THR A 57 9.72 26.92 -18.72
CA THR A 57 8.66 27.33 -17.79
C THR A 57 9.24 27.98 -16.54
N LEU A 58 10.30 27.39 -15.96
CA LEU A 58 11.01 27.96 -14.82
C LEU A 58 11.69 29.29 -15.14
N TYR A 59 12.32 29.39 -16.32
CA TYR A 59 12.93 30.64 -16.78
C TYR A 59 11.88 31.73 -16.91
N LEU A 60 10.75 31.46 -17.56
CA LEU A 60 9.65 32.41 -17.70
C LEU A 60 9.11 32.82 -16.32
N TYR A 61 8.86 31.86 -15.41
CA TYR A 61 8.44 32.15 -14.05
C TYR A 61 9.40 33.13 -13.36
N LYS A 62 10.71 32.89 -13.45
CA LYS A 62 11.75 33.75 -12.84
C LYS A 62 11.81 35.16 -13.44
N GLN A 63 11.40 35.35 -14.69
CA GLN A 63 11.29 36.67 -15.31
C GLN A 63 10.03 37.43 -14.87
N GLU A 64 8.94 36.71 -14.62
CA GLU A 64 7.63 37.31 -14.37
C GLU A 64 7.32 37.49 -12.88
N TYR A 65 7.79 36.62 -11.98
CA TYR A 65 7.26 36.51 -10.61
C TYR A 65 7.36 37.78 -9.74
N ASN A 66 8.35 38.65 -10.00
CA ASN A 66 8.54 39.91 -9.27
C ASN A 66 7.76 41.10 -9.87
N LYS A 67 7.08 40.91 -11.01
CA LYS A 67 6.33 41.99 -11.65
C LYS A 67 5.01 42.23 -10.91
N PRO A 68 4.59 43.48 -10.69
CA PRO A 68 3.31 43.79 -10.02
C PRO A 68 2.07 43.21 -10.69
N THR A 69 2.15 42.89 -11.99
CA THR A 69 1.06 42.31 -12.78
C THR A 69 1.03 40.79 -12.75
N PHE A 70 2.00 40.12 -12.13
CA PHE A 70 2.10 38.67 -12.13
C PHE A 70 0.99 38.05 -11.27
N ASN A 71 0.33 37.02 -11.82
CA ASN A 71 -0.62 36.20 -11.10
C ASN A 71 -0.25 34.73 -11.27
N LEU A 72 0.13 34.08 -10.16
CA LEU A 72 0.58 32.68 -10.17
C LEU A 72 -0.52 31.73 -10.67
N THR A 73 -1.78 31.96 -10.30
CA THR A 73 -2.91 31.14 -10.76
C THR A 73 -3.02 31.18 -12.28
N SER A 74 -3.11 32.37 -12.89
CA SER A 74 -3.14 32.52 -14.34
C SER A 74 -1.93 31.88 -15.00
N PHE A 75 -0.73 32.12 -14.47
CA PHE A 75 0.50 31.52 -14.97
C PHE A 75 0.43 29.98 -15.00
N VAL A 76 -0.08 29.36 -13.93
CA VAL A 76 -0.24 27.90 -13.87
C VAL A 76 -1.24 27.41 -14.92
N PHE A 77 -2.44 28.00 -15.00
CA PHE A 77 -3.46 27.55 -15.96
C PHE A 77 -3.06 27.77 -17.43
N ASP A 78 -2.23 28.78 -17.71
CA ASP A 78 -1.73 29.07 -19.06
C ASP A 78 -0.62 28.10 -19.51
N ASN A 79 0.21 27.62 -18.56
CA ASN A 79 1.40 26.82 -18.87
C ASN A 79 1.22 25.31 -18.65
N PHE A 80 0.18 24.89 -17.93
CA PHE A 80 -0.04 23.49 -17.58
C PHE A 80 -1.39 22.94 -18.04
N ILE A 81 -1.42 21.63 -18.30
CA ILE A 81 -2.63 20.84 -18.49
C ILE A 81 -3.00 20.26 -17.12
N ILE A 82 -4.13 20.70 -16.60
CA ILE A 82 -4.63 20.25 -15.30
C ILE A 82 -5.35 18.92 -15.48
N PRO A 83 -5.10 17.94 -14.61
CA PRO A 83 -5.76 16.65 -14.69
C PRO A 83 -7.27 16.74 -14.46
N ASN A 84 -8.05 16.00 -15.28
CA ASN A 84 -9.49 15.87 -15.08
C ASN A 84 -9.81 14.79 -14.06
N THR A 85 -10.81 15.03 -13.21
CA THR A 85 -11.42 14.01 -12.35
C THR A 85 -12.49 13.25 -13.13
N THR A 86 -12.37 11.93 -13.24
CA THR A 86 -13.42 11.08 -13.81
C THR A 86 -14.60 10.98 -12.84
N THR A 87 -15.79 11.42 -13.24
CA THR A 87 -17.03 11.17 -12.50
C THR A 87 -17.54 9.76 -12.80
N VAL A 88 -17.76 8.94 -11.76
CA VAL A 88 -18.41 7.63 -11.92
C VAL A 88 -19.89 7.85 -12.28
N VAL A 89 -20.37 7.11 -13.28
CA VAL A 89 -21.75 7.20 -13.76
C VAL A 89 -22.71 6.61 -12.72
N HIS A 90 -23.76 7.35 -12.35
CA HIS A 90 -24.83 6.88 -11.49
C HIS A 90 -25.86 6.09 -12.30
N GLU A 91 -25.64 4.78 -12.43
CA GLU A 91 -26.62 3.84 -12.98
C GLU A 91 -27.30 3.02 -11.89
N LYS A 92 -28.51 2.51 -12.17
CA LYS A 92 -29.29 1.67 -11.23
C LYS A 92 -28.80 0.21 -11.24
N TRP A 93 -27.53 -0.01 -10.97
CA TRP A 93 -26.95 -1.35 -10.85
C TRP A 93 -27.14 -1.91 -9.44
N THR A 94 -27.20 -3.23 -9.32
CA THR A 94 -26.89 -3.88 -8.05
C THR A 94 -25.43 -3.60 -7.65
N ILE A 95 -25.10 -3.70 -6.37
CA ILE A 95 -23.72 -3.51 -5.89
C ILE A 95 -22.72 -4.46 -6.57
N GLU A 96 -23.14 -5.70 -6.87
CA GLU A 96 -22.30 -6.66 -7.58
C GLU A 96 -22.03 -6.21 -9.03
N GLU A 97 -23.09 -5.85 -9.77
CA GLU A 97 -22.97 -5.34 -11.14
C GLU A 97 -22.11 -4.07 -11.17
N HIS A 98 -22.26 -3.18 -10.18
CA HIS A 98 -21.45 -1.98 -10.04
C HIS A 98 -19.97 -2.30 -9.88
N CYS A 99 -19.61 -3.19 -8.96
CA CYS A 99 -18.21 -3.60 -8.76
C CYS A 99 -17.61 -4.16 -10.06
N ARG A 100 -18.35 -5.00 -10.79
CA ARG A 100 -17.89 -5.62 -12.04
C ARG A 100 -17.74 -4.62 -13.18
N ARG A 101 -18.70 -3.70 -13.33
CA ARG A 101 -18.71 -2.69 -14.40
C ARG A 101 -17.73 -1.55 -14.16
N LEU A 102 -17.23 -1.39 -12.95
CA LEU A 102 -16.18 -0.44 -12.63
C LEU A 102 -14.80 -0.86 -13.12
N TRP A 103 -14.52 -2.15 -13.34
CA TRP A 103 -13.17 -2.58 -13.75
C TRP A 103 -12.66 -1.89 -15.04
N PRO A 104 -13.44 -1.82 -16.14
CA PRO A 104 -13.02 -1.06 -17.32
C PRO A 104 -12.87 0.44 -17.03
N LEU A 105 -13.70 1.01 -16.16
CA LEU A 105 -13.67 2.43 -15.80
C LEU A 105 -12.49 2.80 -14.89
N LEU A 106 -11.96 1.85 -14.14
CA LEU A 106 -10.77 1.97 -13.31
C LEU A 106 -9.49 1.50 -14.04
N THR A 107 -9.63 0.91 -15.22
CA THR A 107 -8.47 0.46 -16.00
C THR A 107 -7.82 1.64 -16.71
N ARG A 108 -6.50 1.73 -16.63
CA ARG A 108 -5.67 2.74 -17.28
C ARG A 108 -4.54 2.07 -18.06
N THR A 109 -3.99 2.80 -19.01
CA THR A 109 -2.74 2.49 -19.69
C THR A 109 -1.84 3.71 -19.58
N THR A 110 -0.53 3.50 -19.51
CA THR A 110 0.44 4.58 -19.66
C THR A 110 0.78 4.76 -21.13
N ASN A 111 0.75 6.00 -21.59
CA ASN A 111 1.35 6.41 -22.85
C ASN A 111 2.53 7.31 -22.52
N HIS A 112 3.61 7.21 -23.28
CA HIS A 112 4.78 8.05 -23.05
C HIS A 112 4.42 9.53 -23.24
N GLU A 113 4.47 10.27 -22.15
CA GLU A 113 4.22 11.72 -22.12
C GLU A 113 5.45 12.42 -21.53
N ASN A 114 6.07 13.29 -22.32
CA ASN A 114 7.25 14.03 -21.89
C ASN A 114 6.97 14.82 -20.59
N PHE A 115 7.88 14.70 -19.62
CA PHE A 115 7.81 15.39 -18.33
C PHE A 115 6.59 15.01 -17.47
N SER A 116 5.88 13.94 -17.83
CA SER A 116 4.86 13.36 -16.96
C SER A 116 5.51 12.82 -15.69
N SER A 117 4.81 12.98 -14.57
CA SER A 117 5.22 12.33 -13.32
C SER A 117 4.94 10.83 -13.33
N PHE A 118 4.24 10.28 -14.34
CA PHE A 118 4.03 8.84 -14.47
C PHE A 118 5.33 8.09 -14.81
N ILE A 119 5.49 6.93 -14.19
CA ILE A 119 6.42 5.90 -14.64
C ILE A 119 5.67 5.02 -15.63
N ASP A 120 6.13 4.99 -16.88
CA ASP A 120 5.55 4.18 -17.95
C ASP A 120 5.67 2.69 -17.63
N VAL A 121 4.59 1.95 -17.86
CA VAL A 121 4.54 0.48 -17.72
C VAL A 121 3.99 -0.16 -19.00
N PRO A 122 4.37 -1.42 -19.32
CA PRO A 122 4.07 -2.01 -20.61
C PRO A 122 2.60 -2.39 -20.84
N HIS A 123 1.81 -2.57 -19.78
CA HIS A 123 0.46 -3.10 -19.87
C HIS A 123 -0.59 -2.30 -19.10
N ALA A 124 -1.86 -2.57 -19.37
CA ALA A 124 -2.98 -1.97 -18.65
C ALA A 124 -3.01 -2.39 -17.18
N PHE A 125 -3.49 -1.50 -16.31
CA PHE A 125 -3.59 -1.72 -14.86
C PHE A 125 -4.85 -1.08 -14.29
N VAL A 126 -5.27 -1.54 -13.11
CA VAL A 126 -6.41 -0.97 -12.38
C VAL A 126 -5.91 0.07 -11.37
N VAL A 127 -6.57 1.21 -11.30
CA VAL A 127 -6.33 2.24 -10.26
C VAL A 127 -7.39 2.14 -9.15
N PRO A 128 -7.11 2.62 -7.93
CA PRO A 128 -8.09 2.56 -6.86
C PRO A 128 -9.38 3.35 -7.15
N GLY A 129 -9.28 4.58 -7.66
CA GLY A 129 -10.42 5.46 -7.94
C GLY A 129 -10.24 6.89 -7.40
N GLY A 130 -11.06 7.83 -7.89
CA GLY A 130 -10.99 9.24 -7.47
C GLY A 130 -9.68 9.93 -7.83
N ARG A 131 -9.01 10.53 -6.83
CA ARG A 131 -7.70 11.21 -6.96
C ARG A 131 -6.54 10.27 -7.30
N PHE A 132 -6.70 8.98 -7.00
CA PHE A 132 -5.72 7.92 -7.23
C PHE A 132 -5.81 7.44 -8.68
N ARG A 133 -4.89 7.95 -9.51
CA ARG A 133 -4.90 7.77 -10.98
C ARG A 133 -3.72 6.94 -11.49
N GLU A 134 -2.90 6.49 -10.56
CA GLU A 134 -1.82 5.52 -10.70
C GLU A 134 -2.27 4.23 -10.00
N PHE A 135 -1.71 3.08 -10.36
CA PHE A 135 -1.94 1.90 -9.52
C PHE A 135 -1.21 2.10 -8.19
N TYR A 136 -1.69 1.42 -7.15
CA TYR A 136 -1.03 1.33 -5.85
C TYR A 136 -0.66 -0.12 -5.58
N TYR A 137 0.51 -0.35 -4.99
CA TYR A 137 1.09 -1.68 -4.90
C TYR A 137 0.21 -2.64 -4.09
N TRP A 138 0.01 -2.43 -2.79
CA TRP A 138 -0.72 -3.41 -1.96
C TRP A 138 -2.23 -3.44 -2.25
N ASP A 139 -2.83 -2.31 -2.68
CA ASP A 139 -4.23 -2.21 -3.14
C ASP A 139 -4.52 -3.22 -4.26
N THR A 140 -3.52 -3.46 -5.10
CA THR A 140 -3.63 -4.35 -6.26
C THR A 140 -3.94 -5.79 -5.83
N TYR A 141 -3.43 -6.27 -4.69
CA TYR A 141 -3.72 -7.62 -4.21
C TYR A 141 -5.22 -7.78 -3.91
N PHE A 142 -5.78 -6.82 -3.20
CA PHE A 142 -7.20 -6.85 -2.84
C PHE A 142 -8.10 -6.62 -4.05
N THR A 143 -7.66 -5.80 -5.00
CA THR A 143 -8.33 -5.62 -6.30
C THR A 143 -8.32 -6.91 -7.11
N MET A 144 -7.20 -7.65 -7.13
CA MET A 144 -7.07 -8.94 -7.82
C MET A 144 -8.07 -9.97 -7.32
N LEU A 145 -8.44 -9.97 -6.03
CA LEU A 145 -9.50 -10.84 -5.51
C LEU A 145 -10.82 -10.65 -6.29
N GLY A 146 -11.22 -9.40 -6.53
CA GLY A 146 -12.40 -9.08 -7.33
C GLY A 146 -12.25 -9.41 -8.81
N LEU A 147 -11.08 -9.15 -9.38
CA LEU A 147 -10.78 -9.48 -10.78
C LEU A 147 -10.85 -10.99 -11.03
N ILE A 148 -10.41 -11.82 -10.08
CA ILE A 148 -10.55 -13.28 -10.13
C ILE A 148 -12.04 -13.66 -10.15
N ARG A 149 -12.85 -13.06 -9.27
CA ARG A 149 -14.31 -13.27 -9.27
C ARG A 149 -15.00 -12.73 -10.53
N SER A 150 -14.38 -11.80 -11.24
CA SER A 150 -14.77 -11.31 -12.57
C SER A 150 -14.15 -12.05 -13.75
N LYS A 151 -13.25 -13.01 -13.52
CA LYS A 151 -12.52 -13.75 -14.56
C LYS A 151 -11.69 -12.83 -15.49
N GLU A 152 -11.22 -11.70 -14.96
CA GLU A 152 -10.40 -10.71 -15.67
C GLU A 152 -8.91 -11.15 -15.70
N TRP A 153 -8.65 -12.37 -16.16
CA TRP A 153 -7.34 -13.03 -16.07
C TRP A 153 -6.24 -12.29 -16.83
N GLN A 154 -6.55 -11.74 -18.01
CA GLN A 154 -5.57 -10.97 -18.79
C GLN A 154 -5.15 -9.69 -18.05
N LEU A 155 -6.08 -9.02 -17.37
CA LEU A 155 -5.78 -7.81 -16.61
C LEU A 155 -4.92 -8.13 -15.38
N ILE A 156 -5.16 -9.26 -14.72
CA ILE A 156 -4.30 -9.74 -13.65
C ILE A 156 -2.88 -10.00 -14.17
N ASP A 157 -2.75 -10.67 -15.30
CA ASP A 157 -1.45 -10.96 -15.92
C ASP A 157 -0.69 -9.69 -16.27
N ASN A 158 -1.39 -8.72 -16.88
CA ASN A 158 -0.84 -7.40 -17.18
C ASN A 158 -0.30 -6.68 -15.94
N MET A 159 -1.04 -6.69 -14.83
CA MET A 159 -0.61 -6.02 -13.59
C MET A 159 0.62 -6.70 -12.97
N LEU A 160 0.67 -8.04 -12.97
CA LEU A 160 1.84 -8.77 -12.49
C LEU A 160 3.08 -8.52 -13.37
N ASP A 161 2.90 -8.49 -14.69
CA ASP A 161 3.97 -8.17 -15.64
C ASP A 161 4.45 -6.71 -15.47
N ASN A 162 3.56 -5.77 -15.15
CA ASN A 162 3.93 -4.39 -14.80
C ASN A 162 4.76 -4.30 -13.51
N PHE A 163 4.41 -5.04 -12.46
CA PHE A 163 5.21 -5.09 -11.23
C PHE A 163 6.57 -5.71 -11.47
N ALA A 164 6.62 -6.82 -12.22
CA ALA A 164 7.87 -7.45 -12.64
C ALA A 164 8.76 -6.46 -13.41
N TYR A 165 8.17 -5.71 -14.36
CA TYR A 165 8.87 -4.66 -15.10
C TYR A 165 9.47 -3.60 -14.17
N LEU A 166 8.72 -3.10 -13.18
CA LEU A 166 9.23 -2.08 -12.26
C LEU A 166 10.32 -2.59 -11.33
N ILE A 167 10.23 -3.83 -10.85
CA ILE A 167 11.33 -4.46 -10.12
C ILE A 167 12.59 -4.52 -10.99
N GLN A 168 12.45 -4.80 -12.28
CA GLN A 168 13.59 -4.86 -13.20
C GLN A 168 14.17 -3.48 -13.54
N THR A 169 13.35 -2.45 -13.68
CA THR A 169 13.77 -1.12 -14.17
C THR A 169 14.04 -0.10 -13.06
N ILE A 170 13.26 -0.12 -11.99
CA ILE A 170 13.38 0.77 -10.82
C ILE A 170 14.10 0.07 -9.65
N GLY A 171 14.07 -1.27 -9.62
CA GLY A 171 14.72 -2.07 -8.57
C GLY A 171 13.79 -2.49 -7.43
N HIS A 172 12.57 -1.97 -7.40
CA HIS A 172 11.49 -2.35 -6.48
C HIS A 172 10.14 -1.92 -7.07
N ILE A 173 9.04 -2.32 -6.43
CA ILE A 173 7.72 -1.79 -6.76
C ILE A 173 7.52 -0.49 -5.95
N PRO A 174 7.43 0.69 -6.58
CA PRO A 174 7.16 1.93 -5.87
C PRO A 174 5.73 1.94 -5.30
N ASN A 175 5.45 2.84 -4.36
CA ASN A 175 4.11 3.02 -3.76
C ASN A 175 2.98 3.04 -4.82
N GLY A 176 3.21 3.81 -5.89
CA GLY A 176 2.49 3.75 -7.16
C GLY A 176 3.40 4.17 -8.31
N ASN A 177 2.96 4.05 -9.57
CA ASN A 177 3.80 4.36 -10.73
C ASN A 177 3.96 5.86 -11.03
N ARG A 178 4.51 6.60 -10.06
CA ARG A 178 4.85 8.02 -10.17
C ARG A 178 6.28 8.27 -9.69
N TYR A 179 7.01 9.17 -10.33
CA TYR A 179 8.39 9.49 -9.94
C TYR A 179 8.49 10.09 -8.52
N TYR A 180 7.47 10.79 -8.03
CA TYR A 180 7.46 11.26 -6.63
C TYR A 180 7.26 10.14 -5.58
N TYR A 181 7.02 8.91 -6.04
CA TYR A 181 6.96 7.69 -5.23
C TYR A 181 8.22 6.81 -5.33
N GLU A 182 9.18 7.13 -6.19
CA GLU A 182 10.35 6.26 -6.47
C GLU A 182 11.24 5.96 -5.26
N GLY A 183 11.17 6.79 -4.20
CA GLY A 183 11.96 6.60 -2.99
C GLY A 183 11.42 5.53 -2.04
N ARG A 184 10.17 5.09 -2.23
CA ARG A 184 9.46 4.20 -1.31
C ARG A 184 8.59 3.17 -2.04
N SER A 185 8.48 2.01 -1.41
CA SER A 185 7.57 0.95 -1.84
C SER A 185 6.19 1.10 -1.18
N GLN A 186 5.54 -0.03 -0.93
CA GLN A 186 4.36 -0.21 -0.09
C GLN A 186 4.47 -1.60 0.59
N PRO A 187 3.52 -2.05 1.42
CA PRO A 187 3.58 -3.40 1.98
C PRO A 187 3.80 -4.47 0.88
N PRO A 188 4.77 -5.41 1.04
CA PRO A 188 5.22 -6.25 -0.08
C PRO A 188 4.29 -7.44 -0.33
N PHE A 189 3.23 -7.19 -1.11
CA PHE A 189 2.21 -8.18 -1.44
C PHE A 189 2.49 -8.95 -2.75
N PHE A 190 3.56 -8.68 -3.49
CA PHE A 190 3.80 -9.33 -4.79
C PHE A 190 3.92 -10.85 -4.66
N SER A 191 4.58 -11.37 -3.62
CA SER A 191 4.61 -12.82 -3.34
C SER A 191 3.22 -13.42 -3.14
N LEU A 192 2.35 -12.72 -2.40
CA LEU A 192 0.95 -13.13 -2.19
C LEU A 192 0.15 -13.05 -3.49
N MET A 193 0.38 -12.04 -4.32
CA MET A 193 -0.29 -11.90 -5.61
C MET A 193 0.10 -13.03 -6.57
N THR A 194 1.40 -13.38 -6.63
CA THR A 194 1.88 -14.46 -7.51
C THR A 194 1.44 -15.83 -7.01
N GLU A 195 1.38 -16.04 -5.69
CA GLU A 195 0.83 -17.26 -5.10
C GLU A 195 -0.67 -17.39 -5.40
N LEU A 196 -1.44 -16.30 -5.23
CA LEU A 196 -2.89 -16.26 -5.42
C LEU A 196 -3.33 -16.80 -6.80
N VAL A 197 -2.50 -16.61 -7.83
CA VAL A 197 -2.77 -17.10 -9.20
C VAL A 197 -1.83 -18.22 -9.66
N ASN A 198 -1.10 -18.86 -8.75
CA ASN A 198 -0.17 -19.96 -9.03
C ASN A 198 0.90 -19.60 -10.10
N LYS A 199 1.47 -18.39 -10.02
CA LYS A 199 2.51 -17.90 -10.94
C LYS A 199 3.84 -17.57 -10.27
N THR A 200 4.05 -18.01 -9.03
CA THR A 200 5.31 -17.83 -8.30
C THR A 200 6.55 -18.20 -9.12
N ASP A 201 6.55 -19.34 -9.81
CA ASP A 201 7.69 -19.80 -10.61
C ASP A 201 8.02 -18.85 -11.78
N LYS A 202 7.00 -18.22 -12.39
CA LYS A 202 7.18 -17.25 -13.48
C LYS A 202 7.97 -16.02 -13.00
N TYR A 203 7.72 -15.57 -11.77
CA TYR A 203 8.25 -14.31 -11.23
C TYR A 203 9.33 -14.51 -10.16
N LYS A 204 9.91 -15.71 -10.05
CA LYS A 204 10.87 -16.05 -8.99
C LYS A 204 12.07 -15.09 -8.95
N ASN A 205 12.56 -14.65 -10.11
CA ASN A 205 13.70 -13.74 -10.18
C ASN A 205 13.35 -12.35 -9.66
N GLU A 206 12.16 -11.85 -9.98
CA GLU A 206 11.64 -10.57 -9.51
C GLU A 206 11.34 -10.61 -8.01
N LEU A 207 10.76 -11.70 -7.51
CA LEU A 207 10.56 -11.93 -6.07
C LEU A 207 11.88 -11.92 -5.30
N GLU A 208 12.93 -12.56 -5.84
CA GLU A 208 14.27 -12.51 -5.21
C GLU A 208 14.82 -11.08 -5.22
N LYS A 209 14.69 -10.34 -6.33
CA LYS A 209 15.13 -8.93 -6.39
C LYS A 209 14.40 -8.04 -5.40
N GLU A 210 13.08 -8.20 -5.27
CA GLU A 210 12.29 -7.48 -4.28
C GLU A 210 12.74 -7.83 -2.86
N TYR A 211 12.95 -9.12 -2.56
CA TYR A 211 13.50 -9.53 -1.27
C TYR A 211 14.84 -8.85 -0.98
N GLN A 212 15.74 -8.78 -1.97
CA GLN A 212 17.02 -8.08 -1.83
C GLN A 212 16.84 -6.58 -1.60
N PHE A 213 15.84 -5.93 -2.21
CA PHE A 213 15.51 -4.54 -1.89
C PHE A 213 15.17 -4.39 -0.40
N TRP A 214 14.25 -5.20 0.13
CA TRP A 214 13.87 -5.12 1.54
C TRP A 214 15.06 -5.39 2.47
N MET A 215 15.86 -6.41 2.17
CA MET A 215 17.01 -6.76 3.01
C MET A 215 18.14 -5.74 2.95
N ASN A 216 18.37 -5.09 1.81
CA ASN A 216 19.46 -4.13 1.65
C ASN A 216 19.07 -2.70 2.05
N LYS A 217 17.79 -2.33 1.90
CA LYS A 217 17.33 -0.95 2.05
C LYS A 217 16.44 -0.71 3.25
N ARG A 218 15.86 -1.77 3.84
CA ARG A 218 14.82 -1.68 4.88
C ARG A 218 15.12 -2.50 6.13
N SER A 219 16.26 -3.20 6.18
CA SER A 219 16.64 -4.02 7.32
C SER A 219 17.25 -3.22 8.47
N ILE A 220 17.06 -3.71 9.69
CA ILE A 220 17.63 -3.23 10.94
C ILE A 220 18.22 -4.43 11.66
N THR A 221 19.49 -4.34 12.04
CA THR A 221 20.15 -5.31 12.91
C THR A 221 20.05 -4.83 14.35
N LEU A 222 19.42 -5.62 15.21
CA LEU A 222 19.33 -5.38 16.65
C LEU A 222 20.63 -5.79 17.37
N ASP A 223 20.77 -5.37 18.63
CA ASP A 223 21.98 -5.61 19.43
C ASP A 223 22.37 -7.09 19.55
N ASP A 224 21.39 -8.00 19.50
CA ASP A 224 21.59 -9.45 19.57
C ASP A 224 21.86 -10.10 18.21
N GLY A 225 22.02 -9.30 17.15
CA GLY A 225 22.21 -9.75 15.78
C GLY A 225 20.91 -10.13 15.05
N THR A 226 19.75 -10.03 15.70
CA THR A 226 18.46 -10.27 15.03
C THR A 226 18.24 -9.25 13.92
N ILE A 227 17.81 -9.70 12.74
CA ILE A 227 17.47 -8.84 11.62
C ILE A 227 15.96 -8.83 11.44
N LEU A 228 15.39 -7.63 11.44
CA LEU A 228 13.98 -7.34 11.12
C LEU A 228 13.95 -6.14 10.18
N ASN A 229 12.79 -5.84 9.61
CA ASN A 229 12.64 -4.74 8.66
C ASN A 229 11.69 -3.66 9.18
N ARG A 230 11.91 -2.43 8.71
CA ARG A 230 11.06 -1.26 8.94
C ARG A 230 10.64 -0.63 7.61
N TYR A 231 9.61 0.19 7.65
CA TYR A 231 9.31 1.10 6.54
C TYR A 231 10.27 2.30 6.54
N TYR A 232 10.65 2.77 5.36
CA TYR A 232 11.59 3.86 5.13
C TYR A 232 11.40 4.47 3.71
N ASP A 233 11.76 5.73 3.49
CA ASP A 233 11.77 6.34 2.15
C ASP A 233 13.16 6.91 1.89
N ASP A 234 13.75 6.57 0.74
CA ASP A 234 15.09 7.02 0.37
C ASP A 234 15.16 8.54 0.12
N LEU A 235 14.02 9.19 -0.17
CA LEU A 235 13.84 10.64 -0.33
C LEU A 235 13.49 11.37 0.99
N HIS A 236 13.97 10.83 2.11
CA HIS A 236 13.64 11.21 3.48
C HIS A 236 13.90 12.67 3.88
N THR A 237 14.71 13.43 3.15
CA THR A 237 15.12 14.79 3.56
C THR A 237 14.18 15.91 3.13
N ARG A 238 13.11 15.60 2.38
CA ARG A 238 12.22 16.61 1.79
C ARG A 238 10.73 16.26 2.01
N PRO A 239 9.80 17.23 1.98
CA PRO A 239 8.36 16.96 2.08
C PRO A 239 7.88 16.07 0.93
N ARG A 240 6.84 15.27 1.14
CA ARG A 240 6.14 14.52 0.07
C ARG A 240 5.60 15.50 -0.98
N PRO A 241 5.92 15.39 -2.28
CA PRO A 241 5.40 16.31 -3.28
C PRO A 241 3.86 16.37 -3.30
N GLU A 242 3.21 15.21 -3.19
CA GLU A 242 1.75 15.06 -3.23
C GLU A 242 1.03 15.56 -1.97
N ALA A 243 1.77 15.89 -0.92
CA ALA A 243 1.30 16.43 0.36
C ALA A 243 2.25 17.52 0.88
N TYR A 244 2.85 18.29 -0.04
CA TYR A 244 4.01 19.14 0.27
C TYR A 244 3.68 20.20 1.32
N ARG A 245 2.51 20.82 1.17
CA ARG A 245 2.01 21.82 2.10
C ARG A 245 1.74 21.22 3.46
N GLU A 246 1.04 20.10 3.51
CA GLU A 246 0.64 19.38 4.72
C GLU A 246 1.89 18.99 5.54
N ASP A 247 2.88 18.36 4.89
CA ASP A 247 4.15 17.97 5.51
C ASP A 247 4.91 19.18 6.07
N ARG A 248 4.94 20.30 5.34
CA ARG A 248 5.58 21.55 5.81
C ARG A 248 4.85 22.15 7.00
N GLU A 249 3.53 22.17 6.98
CA GLU A 249 2.72 22.66 8.11
C GLU A 249 2.99 21.82 9.38
N ILE A 250 3.10 20.50 9.25
CA ILE A 250 3.44 19.60 10.38
C ILE A 250 4.86 19.86 10.89
N SER A 251 5.85 19.92 9.99
CA SER A 251 7.25 20.19 10.33
C SER A 251 7.42 21.53 11.06
N ASN A 252 6.73 22.57 10.60
CA ASN A 252 6.77 23.90 11.20
C ASN A 252 6.20 23.95 12.63
N LYS A 253 5.25 23.07 13.00
CA LYS A 253 4.68 23.03 14.37
C LYS A 253 5.74 22.79 15.44
N LYS A 254 6.78 22.01 15.13
CA LYS A 254 7.87 21.65 16.04
C LYS A 254 9.24 22.14 15.59
N ASN A 255 9.30 22.88 14.48
CA ASN A 255 10.55 23.29 13.83
C ASN A 255 11.51 22.09 13.65
N ASN A 256 10.98 20.96 13.17
CA ASN A 256 11.69 19.70 13.06
C ASN A 256 11.56 19.13 11.64
N THR A 257 12.60 19.30 10.83
CA THR A 257 12.67 18.77 9.47
C THR A 257 12.91 17.26 9.40
N ASP A 258 13.40 16.65 10.48
CA ASP A 258 13.62 15.19 10.51
C ASP A 258 12.30 14.42 10.45
N ILE A 259 11.16 15.08 10.69
CA ILE A 259 9.84 14.46 10.62
C ILE A 259 9.48 13.92 9.23
N TYR A 260 10.08 14.46 8.15
CA TYR A 260 9.78 14.04 6.78
C TYR A 260 10.07 12.55 6.55
N VAL A 261 11.12 12.00 7.18
CA VAL A 261 11.44 10.57 7.08
C VAL A 261 10.31 9.70 7.64
N HIS A 262 9.68 10.15 8.73
CA HIS A 262 8.64 9.41 9.42
C HIS A 262 7.30 9.51 8.69
N LEU A 263 6.96 10.69 8.17
CA LEU A 263 5.76 10.89 7.35
C LEU A 263 5.83 10.04 6.07
N ARG A 264 6.96 10.09 5.38
CA ARG A 264 7.18 9.28 4.17
C ARG A 264 7.19 7.78 4.43
N ALA A 265 7.83 7.34 5.52
CA ALA A 265 7.81 5.94 5.90
C ALA A 265 6.40 5.44 6.26
N ALA A 266 5.52 6.29 6.82
CA ALA A 266 4.12 5.91 7.05
C ALA A 266 3.34 5.79 5.73
N ALA A 267 3.69 6.58 4.71
CA ALA A 267 3.15 6.37 3.37
C ALA A 267 3.65 5.05 2.74
N GLU A 268 4.92 4.65 2.97
CA GLU A 268 5.42 3.31 2.58
C GLU A 268 4.70 2.19 3.35
N SER A 269 4.24 2.43 4.58
CA SER A 269 3.48 1.42 5.33
C SER A 269 2.06 1.23 4.82
N GLY A 270 1.57 2.12 3.95
CA GLY A 270 0.16 2.20 3.56
C GLY A 270 -0.78 2.64 4.69
N TRP A 271 -0.26 3.11 5.83
CA TRP A 271 -1.04 3.55 7.00
C TRP A 271 -0.72 5.02 7.32
N ASP A 272 -0.81 5.89 6.33
CA ASP A 272 -0.64 7.34 6.38
C ASP A 272 -1.98 8.05 6.64
N PHE A 273 -2.33 8.48 7.86
CA PHE A 273 -1.60 8.28 9.10
C PHE A 273 -2.43 7.51 10.12
N SER A 274 -1.75 7.09 11.21
CA SER A 274 -2.31 6.30 12.29
C SER A 274 -1.61 6.63 13.61
N SER A 275 -2.36 6.56 14.72
CA SER A 275 -1.86 6.57 16.09
C SER A 275 -0.83 5.46 16.35
N ARG A 276 -0.84 4.40 15.52
CA ARG A 276 0.17 3.33 15.48
C ARG A 276 1.60 3.86 15.41
N TRP A 277 1.81 4.96 14.69
CA TRP A 277 3.14 5.52 14.43
C TRP A 277 3.50 6.70 15.34
N MET A 278 2.61 7.13 16.22
CA MET A 278 2.71 8.38 16.95
C MET A 278 3.01 8.13 18.44
N GLU A 279 3.92 8.93 19.02
CA GLU A 279 4.15 8.86 20.47
C GLU A 279 2.94 9.39 21.26
N ASP A 280 2.35 10.49 20.81
CA ASP A 280 1.05 11.00 21.26
C ASP A 280 -0.01 10.72 20.19
N GLU A 281 -1.01 9.91 20.52
CA GLU A 281 -2.08 9.50 19.60
C GLU A 281 -2.90 10.69 19.04
N LYS A 282 -2.81 11.87 19.65
CA LYS A 282 -3.53 13.09 19.24
C LYS A 282 -2.73 13.98 18.29
N ASP A 283 -1.41 13.83 18.24
CA ASP A 283 -0.53 14.80 17.59
C ASP A 283 0.39 14.12 16.56
N LEU A 284 0.01 14.22 15.29
CA LEU A 284 0.77 13.68 14.16
C LEU A 284 2.22 14.21 14.12
N SER A 285 2.50 15.38 14.71
CA SER A 285 3.86 15.87 14.79
C SER A 285 4.76 15.08 15.77
N THR A 286 4.23 14.03 16.42
CA THR A 286 5.00 13.04 17.22
C THR A 286 5.26 11.72 16.47
N ILE A 287 5.05 11.69 15.15
CA ILE A 287 5.24 10.49 14.35
C ILE A 287 6.71 10.02 14.35
N ILE A 288 6.91 8.73 14.59
CA ILE A 288 8.22 8.07 14.74
C ILE A 288 8.31 6.76 13.93
N THR A 289 7.66 6.68 12.77
CA THR A 289 7.49 5.45 11.97
C THR A 289 8.78 4.65 11.78
N THR A 290 9.88 5.30 11.39
CA THR A 290 11.17 4.63 11.17
C THR A 290 11.86 4.13 12.44
N HIS A 291 11.35 4.43 13.65
CA HIS A 291 11.81 3.85 14.91
C HIS A 291 11.08 2.54 15.26
N ILE A 292 10.07 2.18 14.47
CA ILE A 292 9.19 1.05 14.74
C ILE A 292 9.48 -0.07 13.74
N LEU A 293 9.61 -1.30 14.25
CA LEU A 293 9.65 -2.54 13.50
C LEU A 293 8.21 -3.08 13.41
N PRO A 294 7.57 -3.00 12.22
CA PRO A 294 6.16 -3.34 12.08
C PRO A 294 5.92 -4.84 12.01
N VAL A 295 4.90 -5.34 12.70
CA VAL A 295 4.56 -6.77 12.70
C VAL A 295 4.06 -7.25 11.34
N ASP A 296 3.23 -6.46 10.67
CA ASP A 296 2.71 -6.74 9.32
C ASP A 296 3.82 -6.88 8.28
N LEU A 297 4.74 -5.91 8.20
CA LEU A 297 5.88 -5.97 7.27
C LEU A 297 6.71 -7.25 7.45
N ASN A 298 7.03 -7.58 8.70
CA ASN A 298 7.87 -8.74 8.98
C ASN A 298 7.13 -10.06 8.73
N CYS A 299 5.81 -10.12 8.90
CA CYS A 299 5.01 -11.27 8.46
C CYS A 299 4.96 -11.39 6.92
N LEU A 300 4.87 -10.28 6.19
CA LEU A 300 4.90 -10.29 4.71
C LEU A 300 6.26 -10.78 4.18
N LEU A 301 7.36 -10.37 4.81
CA LEU A 301 8.69 -10.86 4.44
C LEU A 301 8.91 -12.32 4.81
N TYR A 302 8.33 -12.78 5.93
CA TYR A 302 8.31 -14.21 6.27
C TYR A 302 7.63 -15.03 5.17
N HIS A 303 6.47 -14.56 4.68
CA HIS A 303 5.78 -15.20 3.56
C HIS A 303 6.65 -15.21 2.29
N LEU A 304 7.27 -14.07 1.93
CA LEU A 304 8.19 -13.99 0.78
C LEU A 304 9.38 -14.96 0.91
N GLU A 305 9.96 -15.12 2.10
CA GLU A 305 11.03 -16.08 2.36
C GLU A 305 10.58 -17.53 2.15
N LEU A 306 9.37 -17.89 2.58
CA LEU A 306 8.80 -19.22 2.31
C LEU A 306 8.63 -19.46 0.81
N ILE A 307 8.06 -18.48 0.10
CA ILE A 307 7.85 -18.51 -1.35
C ILE A 307 9.17 -18.69 -2.10
N LEU A 308 10.25 -18.06 -1.64
CA LEU A 308 11.59 -18.18 -2.21
C LEU A 308 12.36 -19.43 -1.76
N ASN A 309 11.76 -20.30 -0.96
CA ASN A 309 12.42 -21.47 -0.36
C ASN A 309 13.67 -21.08 0.48
N LYS A 310 13.54 -20.04 1.31
CA LYS A 310 14.55 -19.58 2.27
C LYS A 310 14.15 -19.98 3.70
N GLN A 311 14.05 -21.29 3.96
CA GLN A 311 13.46 -21.82 5.20
C GLN A 311 14.21 -21.37 6.45
N ASN A 312 15.54 -21.23 6.38
CA ASN A 312 16.34 -20.79 7.52
C ASN A 312 16.07 -19.31 7.85
N GLU A 313 15.96 -18.46 6.85
CA GLU A 313 15.64 -17.04 6.98
C GLU A 313 14.22 -16.86 7.53
N ALA A 314 13.25 -17.59 6.95
CA ALA A 314 11.87 -17.62 7.42
C ALA A 314 11.78 -18.03 8.89
N GLU A 315 12.46 -19.11 9.30
CA GLU A 315 12.42 -19.56 10.69
C GLU A 315 13.07 -18.55 11.66
N ARG A 316 14.20 -17.95 11.28
CA ARG A 316 14.82 -16.88 12.09
C ARG A 316 13.88 -15.68 12.23
N ARG A 317 13.20 -15.28 11.16
CA ARG A 317 12.24 -14.18 11.19
C ARG A 317 11.01 -14.51 12.03
N ARG A 318 10.48 -15.74 11.92
CA ARG A 318 9.38 -16.23 12.76
C ARG A 318 9.77 -16.13 14.24
N GLN A 319 10.96 -16.60 14.61
CA GLN A 319 11.48 -16.50 15.98
C GLN A 319 11.64 -15.03 16.44
N ALA A 320 12.11 -14.15 15.55
CA ALA A 320 12.24 -12.73 15.84
C ALA A 320 10.87 -12.06 16.09
N ILE A 321 9.86 -12.35 15.27
CA ILE A 321 8.49 -11.85 15.48
C ILE A 321 7.94 -12.37 16.82
N GLN A 322 8.14 -13.64 17.12
CA GLN A 322 7.73 -14.26 18.39
C GLN A 322 8.41 -13.59 19.60
N LYS A 323 9.69 -13.22 19.48
CA LYS A 323 10.45 -12.58 20.56
C LYS A 323 10.09 -11.12 20.78
N TYR A 324 9.96 -10.35 19.70
CA TYR A 324 9.91 -8.88 19.78
C TYR A 324 8.49 -8.30 19.66
N MET A 325 7.56 -9.04 19.06
CA MET A 325 6.25 -8.51 18.69
C MET A 325 5.10 -9.18 19.44
N TRP A 326 5.30 -10.35 20.05
CA TRP A 326 4.30 -10.95 20.94
C TRP A 326 4.36 -10.32 22.34
N SER A 327 3.23 -9.82 22.83
CA SER A 327 3.09 -9.34 24.22
C SER A 327 2.34 -10.35 25.06
N ASN A 328 3.02 -10.94 26.05
CA ASN A 328 2.38 -11.82 27.03
C ASN A 328 1.40 -11.07 27.95
N ASP A 329 1.62 -9.79 28.22
CA ASP A 329 0.72 -9.03 29.10
C ASP A 329 -0.59 -8.69 28.38
N LEU A 330 -0.49 -8.32 27.10
CA LEU A 330 -1.65 -7.96 26.28
C LEU A 330 -2.34 -9.20 25.66
N GLN A 331 -1.62 -10.33 25.63
CA GLN A 331 -2.01 -11.53 24.87
C GLN A 331 -2.33 -11.16 23.41
N PHE A 332 -1.45 -10.35 22.81
CA PHE A 332 -1.65 -9.73 21.50
C PHE A 332 -0.31 -9.44 20.81
N PHE A 333 -0.30 -9.38 19.47
CA PHE A 333 0.86 -8.91 18.72
C PHE A 333 0.87 -7.39 18.61
N THR A 334 2.04 -6.77 18.79
CA THR A 334 2.25 -5.32 18.68
C THR A 334 3.56 -5.04 17.95
N ASP A 335 3.71 -3.85 17.40
CA ASP A 335 4.98 -3.44 16.81
C ASP A 335 6.04 -3.20 17.90
N TYR A 336 7.33 -3.26 17.52
CA TYR A 336 8.45 -3.04 18.43
C TYR A 336 9.18 -1.73 18.14
N ASN A 337 9.34 -0.87 19.13
CA ASN A 337 10.18 0.32 19.01
C ASN A 337 11.63 -0.05 19.35
N TYR A 338 12.49 -0.14 18.34
CA TYR A 338 13.87 -0.60 18.53
C TYR A 338 14.82 0.46 19.08
N ILE A 339 14.45 1.74 19.00
CA ILE A 339 15.20 2.84 19.63
C ILE A 339 14.97 2.84 21.14
N GLN A 340 13.70 2.73 21.57
CA GLN A 340 13.31 2.67 22.97
C GLN A 340 13.43 1.25 23.57
N LYS A 341 13.74 0.25 22.72
CA LYS A 341 13.89 -1.17 23.05
C LYS A 341 12.68 -1.76 23.79
N LYS A 342 11.47 -1.37 23.41
CA LYS A 342 10.23 -1.84 24.03
C LYS A 342 9.10 -2.01 23.01
N PRO A 343 8.11 -2.87 23.29
CA PRO A 343 6.88 -2.92 22.50
C PRO A 343 6.18 -1.57 22.48
N THR A 344 5.52 -1.25 21.37
CA THR A 344 4.71 -0.03 21.24
C THR A 344 3.44 -0.08 22.09
N ASN A 345 2.97 -1.30 22.44
CA ASN A 345 1.71 -1.55 23.14
C ASN A 345 0.46 -0.96 22.45
N ARG A 346 0.56 -0.61 21.17
CA ARG A 346 -0.58 -0.15 20.37
C ARG A 346 -1.36 -1.37 19.89
N LEU A 347 -2.64 -1.44 20.23
CA LEU A 347 -3.54 -2.49 19.75
C LEU A 347 -4.12 -2.09 18.38
N THR A 348 -3.62 -2.73 17.32
CA THR A 348 -4.01 -2.47 15.93
C THR A 348 -4.32 -3.76 15.19
N LEU A 349 -5.05 -3.68 14.08
CA LEU A 349 -5.33 -4.86 13.25
C LEU A 349 -4.11 -5.42 12.50
N ALA A 350 -2.94 -4.79 12.58
CA ALA A 350 -1.70 -5.40 12.09
C ALA A 350 -1.39 -6.74 12.80
N ALA A 351 -1.91 -6.92 14.02
CA ALA A 351 -1.81 -8.17 14.78
C ALA A 351 -2.50 -9.38 14.13
N LEU A 352 -3.28 -9.19 13.07
CA LEU A 352 -3.90 -10.27 12.32
C LEU A 352 -2.98 -10.87 11.26
N PHE A 353 -1.91 -10.17 10.84
CA PHE A 353 -0.93 -10.72 9.89
C PHE A 353 -0.24 -11.98 10.39
N PRO A 354 0.19 -12.07 11.68
CA PRO A 354 0.75 -13.31 12.21
C PRO A 354 -0.19 -14.52 12.13
N LEU A 355 -1.50 -14.31 12.29
CA LEU A 355 -2.51 -15.38 12.20
C LEU A 355 -2.77 -15.75 10.74
N TRP A 356 -2.91 -14.73 9.89
CA TRP A 356 -3.20 -14.93 8.47
C TRP A 356 -2.08 -15.69 7.74
N LEU A 357 -0.83 -15.38 8.07
CA LEU A 357 0.38 -15.91 7.43
C LEU A 357 1.08 -17.02 8.24
N ASP A 358 0.36 -17.69 9.16
CA ASP A 358 0.84 -18.87 9.93
C ASP A 358 2.14 -18.65 10.74
N VAL A 359 2.34 -17.44 11.25
CA VAL A 359 3.47 -17.10 12.14
C VAL A 359 3.12 -17.38 13.60
N SER A 360 1.86 -17.17 13.99
CA SER A 360 1.37 -17.36 15.36
C SER A 360 1.21 -18.83 15.73
N THR A 361 1.38 -19.16 17.01
CA THR A 361 0.90 -20.43 17.55
C THR A 361 -0.63 -20.46 17.62
N LYS A 362 -1.23 -21.65 17.82
CA LYS A 362 -2.67 -21.79 18.01
C LYS A 362 -3.19 -20.97 19.18
N ASP A 363 -2.55 -21.06 20.35
CA ASP A 363 -2.96 -20.31 21.55
C ASP A 363 -2.88 -18.79 21.32
N GLN A 364 -1.84 -18.32 20.63
CA GLN A 364 -1.70 -16.90 20.27
C GLN A 364 -2.83 -16.46 19.33
N ALA A 365 -3.16 -17.29 18.33
CA ALA A 365 -4.24 -17.00 17.40
C ALA A 365 -5.58 -16.88 18.13
N GLU A 366 -5.90 -17.81 19.03
CA GLU A 366 -7.12 -17.74 19.84
C GLU A 366 -7.15 -16.51 20.75
N ASN A 367 -6.02 -16.16 21.37
CA ASN A 367 -5.92 -14.98 22.22
C ASN A 367 -6.16 -13.68 21.44
N VAL A 368 -5.53 -13.53 20.28
CA VAL A 368 -5.76 -12.39 19.37
C VAL A 368 -7.23 -12.35 18.93
N ALA A 369 -7.82 -13.50 18.57
CA ALA A 369 -9.22 -13.57 18.16
C ALA A 369 -10.19 -13.11 19.28
N ARG A 370 -9.95 -13.51 20.54
CA ARG A 370 -10.71 -13.01 21.71
C ARG A 370 -10.60 -11.50 21.86
N GLN A 371 -9.41 -10.93 21.67
CA GLN A 371 -9.21 -9.48 21.74
C GLN A 371 -9.90 -8.77 20.58
N VAL A 372 -9.90 -9.34 19.37
CA VAL A 372 -10.63 -8.80 18.21
C VAL A 372 -12.13 -8.71 18.49
N GLU A 373 -12.73 -9.81 18.96
CA GLU A 373 -14.15 -9.83 19.33
C GLU A 373 -14.48 -8.78 20.40
N LYS A 374 -13.64 -8.71 21.44
CA LYS A 374 -13.88 -7.84 22.59
C LYS A 374 -13.67 -6.36 22.29
N LEU A 375 -12.61 -6.02 21.55
CA LEU A 375 -12.11 -4.65 21.45
C LEU A 375 -12.30 -4.02 20.08
N PHE A 376 -12.28 -4.79 19.00
CA PHE A 376 -12.24 -4.27 17.63
C PHE A 376 -13.58 -4.41 16.89
N LEU A 377 -14.36 -5.45 17.18
CA LEU A 377 -15.66 -5.68 16.55
C LEU A 377 -16.66 -4.56 16.86
N ARG A 378 -17.29 -4.03 15.82
CA ARG A 378 -18.33 -2.98 15.86
C ARG A 378 -19.45 -3.34 14.89
N ASP A 379 -20.49 -2.52 14.82
CA ASP A 379 -21.70 -2.80 14.03
C ASP A 379 -21.43 -2.91 12.54
N GLY A 380 -20.40 -2.21 12.05
CA GLY A 380 -20.01 -2.17 10.65
C GLY A 380 -18.83 -3.07 10.24
N GLY A 381 -18.25 -3.85 11.15
CA GLY A 381 -17.02 -4.61 10.91
C GLY A 381 -16.03 -4.44 12.06
N VAL A 382 -14.72 -4.39 11.77
CA VAL A 382 -13.67 -4.14 12.76
C VAL A 382 -13.01 -2.78 12.58
N VAL A 383 -12.76 -2.05 13.68
CA VAL A 383 -12.00 -0.78 13.65
C VAL A 383 -10.51 -1.05 13.42
N THR A 384 -9.81 -0.12 12.78
CA THR A 384 -8.37 -0.25 12.46
C THR A 384 -7.48 -0.30 13.70
N THR A 385 -7.77 0.58 14.66
CA THR A 385 -7.16 0.65 15.99
C THR A 385 -8.25 0.87 17.01
N ILE A 386 -7.93 0.71 18.30
CA ILE A 386 -8.86 1.03 19.39
C ILE A 386 -8.72 2.48 19.89
N SER A 387 -7.81 3.28 19.32
CA SER A 387 -7.61 4.66 19.73
C SER A 387 -8.85 5.49 19.41
N ASN A 388 -9.41 6.16 20.41
CA ASN A 388 -10.50 7.12 20.24
C ASN A 388 -10.02 8.58 20.33
N GLN A 389 -8.71 8.79 20.37
CA GLN A 389 -8.08 10.10 20.55
C GLN A 389 -7.49 10.63 19.25
N SER A 390 -7.17 9.75 18.32
CA SER A 390 -6.67 10.11 17.00
C SER A 390 -7.78 10.62 16.09
N THR A 391 -7.42 11.57 15.23
CA THR A 391 -8.24 12.05 14.11
C THR A 391 -7.72 11.54 12.76
N GLN A 392 -6.74 10.63 12.77
CA GLN A 392 -6.12 10.11 11.56
C GLN A 392 -6.99 9.02 10.92
N GLN A 393 -6.79 8.77 9.63
CA GLN A 393 -7.68 7.91 8.85
C GLN A 393 -7.51 6.41 9.11
N TRP A 394 -6.31 5.97 9.48
CA TRP A 394 -6.02 4.58 9.84
C TRP A 394 -6.16 4.35 11.36
N ASP A 395 -7.28 4.82 11.93
CA ASP A 395 -7.67 4.66 13.33
C ASP A 395 -9.19 4.48 13.46
N SER A 396 -9.68 4.17 14.67
CA SER A 396 -11.11 4.25 14.98
C SER A 396 -11.65 5.66 14.64
N PRO A 397 -12.85 5.79 14.05
CA PRO A 397 -13.86 4.74 13.87
C PRO A 397 -13.78 4.01 12.52
N ASN A 398 -12.72 4.22 11.74
CA ASN A 398 -12.64 3.73 10.38
C ASN A 398 -12.28 2.23 10.32
N GLY A 399 -12.96 1.53 9.42
CA GLY A 399 -12.61 0.21 8.93
C GLY A 399 -12.25 0.26 7.45
N TRP A 400 -11.24 -0.53 7.06
CA TRP A 400 -10.68 -0.57 5.71
C TRP A 400 -10.78 -1.97 5.12
N ALA A 401 -11.19 -2.07 3.86
CA ALA A 401 -11.46 -3.34 3.18
C ALA A 401 -10.31 -4.37 3.31
N PRO A 402 -9.03 -4.00 3.12
CA PRO A 402 -7.90 -4.91 3.37
C PRO A 402 -7.92 -5.56 4.74
N LEU A 403 -8.15 -4.78 5.80
CA LEU A 403 -8.08 -5.24 7.18
C LEU A 403 -9.31 -6.06 7.56
N GLN A 404 -10.47 -5.78 6.96
CA GLN A 404 -11.64 -6.66 7.11
C GLN A 404 -11.35 -8.03 6.50
N PHE A 405 -10.79 -8.06 5.30
CA PHE A 405 -10.43 -9.31 4.62
C PHE A 405 -9.38 -10.11 5.40
N ILE A 406 -8.28 -9.47 5.80
CA ILE A 406 -7.22 -10.14 6.57
C ILE A 406 -7.78 -10.68 7.89
N THR A 407 -8.58 -9.89 8.61
CA THR A 407 -9.21 -10.34 9.85
C THR A 407 -10.13 -11.54 9.61
N TYR A 408 -10.98 -11.47 8.59
CA TYR A 408 -11.86 -12.57 8.19
C TYR A 408 -11.08 -13.86 7.89
N ARG A 409 -10.03 -13.79 7.05
CA ARG A 409 -9.21 -14.95 6.68
C ARG A 409 -8.39 -15.49 7.85
N ALA A 410 -7.83 -14.63 8.69
CA ALA A 410 -7.12 -15.02 9.91
C ALA A 410 -8.02 -15.81 10.87
N LEU A 411 -9.26 -15.33 11.08
CA LEU A 411 -10.21 -15.97 11.98
C LEU A 411 -10.76 -17.28 11.42
N LEU A 412 -10.96 -17.40 10.11
CA LEU A 412 -11.30 -18.68 9.49
C LEU A 412 -10.22 -19.76 9.68
N LYS A 413 -8.95 -19.35 9.84
CA LYS A 413 -7.84 -20.26 10.15
C LYS A 413 -7.71 -20.56 11.65
N THR A 414 -8.44 -19.83 12.50
CA THR A 414 -8.38 -19.96 13.96
C THR A 414 -9.54 -20.83 14.43
N SER A 415 -9.22 -22.05 14.90
CA SER A 415 -10.23 -23.04 15.30
C SER A 415 -11.22 -22.48 16.33
N GLY A 416 -12.52 -22.60 16.05
CA GLY A 416 -13.60 -22.14 16.93
C GLY A 416 -14.02 -20.68 16.74
N TYR A 417 -13.43 -19.95 15.79
CA TYR A 417 -13.76 -18.55 15.51
C TYR A 417 -14.41 -18.33 14.13
N GLU A 418 -14.88 -19.40 13.48
CA GLU A 418 -15.59 -19.34 12.20
C GLU A 418 -16.84 -18.47 12.30
N THR A 419 -17.59 -18.55 13.41
CA THR A 419 -18.77 -17.70 13.66
C THR A 419 -18.40 -16.23 13.78
N LEU A 420 -17.29 -15.90 14.45
CA LEU A 420 -16.81 -14.52 14.55
C LEU A 420 -16.38 -14.00 13.16
N ALA A 421 -15.66 -14.82 12.39
CA ALA A 421 -15.27 -14.49 11.02
C ALA A 421 -16.51 -14.15 10.16
N GLN A 422 -17.53 -15.01 10.19
CA GLN A 422 -18.78 -14.77 9.46
C GLN A 422 -19.53 -13.54 9.95
N THR A 423 -19.49 -13.25 11.26
CA THR A 423 -20.08 -12.03 11.82
C THR A 423 -19.42 -10.77 11.28
N ILE A 424 -18.08 -10.73 11.25
CA ILE A 424 -17.30 -9.60 10.70
C ILE A 424 -17.62 -9.41 9.22
N ARG A 425 -17.57 -10.49 8.45
CA ARG A 425 -17.93 -10.48 7.02
C ARG A 425 -19.33 -9.90 6.80
N GLN A 426 -20.34 -10.42 7.51
CA GLN A 426 -21.73 -9.97 7.32
C GLN A 426 -21.92 -8.50 7.70
N ARG A 427 -21.31 -8.04 8.80
CA ARG A 427 -21.40 -6.64 9.23
C ARG A 427 -20.76 -5.69 8.22
N TRP A 428 -19.57 -6.05 7.71
CA TRP A 428 -18.89 -5.29 6.67
C TRP A 428 -19.71 -5.21 5.37
N MET A 429 -20.20 -6.35 4.88
CA MET A 429 -21.00 -6.41 3.66
C MET A 429 -22.31 -5.62 3.79
N ASN A 430 -23.02 -5.76 4.91
CA ASN A 430 -24.24 -4.98 5.18
C ASN A 430 -23.97 -3.47 5.18
N LEU A 431 -22.82 -3.04 5.74
CA LEU A 431 -22.39 -1.65 5.71
C LEU A 431 -22.13 -1.17 4.28
N ASN A 432 -21.40 -1.94 3.47
CA ASN A 432 -21.15 -1.62 2.07
C ASN A 432 -22.47 -1.52 1.28
N GLU A 433 -23.36 -2.50 1.40
CA GLU A 433 -24.65 -2.55 0.72
C GLU A 433 -25.54 -1.35 1.08
N ARG A 434 -25.59 -0.98 2.36
CA ARG A 434 -26.40 0.15 2.79
C ARG A 434 -25.84 1.47 2.25
N VAL A 435 -24.54 1.72 2.39
CA VAL A 435 -23.93 2.94 1.85
C VAL A 435 -24.06 3.00 0.33
N PHE A 436 -23.91 1.87 -0.36
CA PHE A 436 -24.12 1.79 -1.80
C PHE A 436 -25.58 2.12 -2.16
N LYS A 437 -26.56 1.61 -1.41
CA LYS A 437 -27.97 1.95 -1.62
C LYS A 437 -28.24 3.45 -1.45
N ASP A 438 -27.57 4.10 -0.51
CA ASP A 438 -27.77 5.52 -0.20
C ASP A 438 -27.04 6.45 -1.19
N THR A 439 -25.89 6.03 -1.72
CA THR A 439 -24.98 6.90 -2.48
C THR A 439 -24.75 6.48 -3.93
N GLY A 440 -25.03 5.21 -4.27
CA GLY A 440 -24.68 4.58 -5.54
C GLY A 440 -23.18 4.32 -5.71
N LYS A 441 -22.39 4.37 -4.63
CA LYS A 441 -20.92 4.34 -4.68
C LYS A 441 -20.33 3.37 -3.66
N MET A 442 -19.16 2.83 -4.01
CA MET A 442 -18.27 2.11 -3.10
C MET A 442 -17.17 3.07 -2.64
N MET A 443 -16.90 3.07 -1.33
CA MET A 443 -15.99 4.03 -0.70
C MET A 443 -14.62 3.41 -0.43
N GLU A 444 -13.60 4.26 -0.33
CA GLU A 444 -12.26 3.92 0.14
C GLU A 444 -12.27 3.24 1.53
N LYS A 445 -13.04 3.81 2.47
CA LYS A 445 -13.11 3.42 3.88
C LYS A 445 -14.49 3.73 4.46
N TYR A 446 -14.83 3.12 5.60
CA TYR A 446 -16.16 3.22 6.22
C TYR A 446 -16.08 3.46 7.73
N ASP A 447 -17.01 4.24 8.30
CA ASP A 447 -17.20 4.33 9.75
C ASP A 447 -17.90 3.05 10.21
N VAL A 448 -17.16 2.17 10.89
CA VAL A 448 -17.68 0.88 11.35
C VAL A 448 -18.32 0.97 12.74
N VAL A 449 -18.18 2.11 13.43
CA VAL A 449 -18.76 2.36 14.76
C VAL A 449 -20.15 2.96 14.62
N ASN A 450 -20.25 4.11 13.97
CA ASN A 450 -21.52 4.73 13.62
C ASN A 450 -21.78 4.53 12.14
N ILE A 451 -22.43 3.40 11.85
CA ILE A 451 -22.73 3.02 10.48
C ILE A 451 -23.48 4.13 9.74
N ASN A 452 -24.31 4.95 10.36
CA ASN A 452 -25.10 5.98 9.64
C ASN A 452 -24.30 7.23 9.24
N LYS A 453 -22.98 7.26 9.47
CA LYS A 453 -22.12 8.40 9.12
C LYS A 453 -21.14 8.05 7.99
N PRO A 454 -20.79 9.03 7.14
CA PRO A 454 -19.66 8.88 6.25
C PRO A 454 -18.36 8.79 7.08
N ALA A 455 -17.42 7.98 6.60
CA ALA A 455 -16.07 7.94 7.14
C ALA A 455 -15.32 9.25 6.85
N GLY A 456 -14.32 9.57 7.67
CA GLY A 456 -13.48 10.76 7.51
C GLY A 456 -12.11 10.61 8.14
N GLY A 457 -11.46 11.74 8.44
CA GLY A 457 -10.11 11.79 9.02
C GLY A 457 -9.00 11.70 7.97
N GLY A 458 -7.77 12.02 8.40
CA GLY A 458 -6.60 12.12 7.51
C GLY A 458 -6.47 13.46 6.78
N GLU A 459 -5.65 13.48 5.73
CA GLU A 459 -5.24 14.71 5.03
C GLU A 459 -6.08 15.03 3.77
N TYR A 460 -6.99 14.13 3.36
CA TYR A 460 -7.85 14.31 2.18
C TYR A 460 -9.26 13.75 2.41
N GLU A 461 -10.23 14.20 1.59
CA GLU A 461 -11.62 13.72 1.63
C GLU A 461 -11.73 12.26 1.19
N THR A 462 -12.67 11.50 1.75
CA THR A 462 -12.91 10.10 1.37
C THR A 462 -13.12 9.93 -0.13
N GLN A 463 -12.45 8.95 -0.73
CA GLN A 463 -12.48 8.71 -2.18
C GLN A 463 -13.54 7.69 -2.62
N ASP A 464 -14.03 7.87 -3.84
CA ASP A 464 -15.01 7.00 -4.50
C ASP A 464 -14.34 6.01 -5.45
N GLY A 465 -14.86 4.79 -5.54
CA GLY A 465 -14.44 3.80 -6.53
C GLY A 465 -14.80 2.38 -6.09
N PHE A 466 -14.18 1.79 -5.07
CA PHE A 466 -12.75 1.89 -4.79
C PHE A 466 -12.17 0.48 -4.96
N GLY A 467 -11.06 0.34 -5.70
CA GLY A 467 -10.52 -0.94 -6.19
C GLY A 467 -10.51 -2.07 -5.15
N TRP A 468 -9.91 -1.85 -3.98
CA TRP A 468 -9.85 -2.87 -2.93
C TRP A 468 -11.21 -3.22 -2.29
N THR A 469 -12.17 -2.30 -2.29
CA THR A 469 -13.46 -2.43 -1.59
C THR A 469 -14.35 -3.26 -2.49
N ASN A 470 -14.34 -2.94 -3.78
CA ASN A 470 -14.97 -3.73 -4.82
C ASN A 470 -14.39 -5.15 -4.83
N GLY A 471 -13.07 -5.28 -4.74
CA GLY A 471 -12.38 -6.55 -4.73
C GLY A 471 -12.72 -7.44 -3.53
N VAL A 472 -12.62 -6.89 -2.33
CA VAL A 472 -12.96 -7.58 -1.09
C VAL A 472 -14.44 -7.91 -1.00
N TYR A 473 -15.33 -7.00 -1.43
CA TYR A 473 -16.77 -7.26 -1.43
C TYR A 473 -17.12 -8.45 -2.33
N LEU A 474 -16.61 -8.48 -3.57
CA LEU A 474 -16.84 -9.60 -4.48
C LEU A 474 -16.26 -10.91 -3.92
N GLU A 475 -15.06 -10.87 -3.35
CA GLU A 475 -14.46 -12.06 -2.73
C GLU A 475 -15.32 -12.60 -1.60
N MET A 476 -15.71 -11.74 -0.65
CA MET A 476 -16.57 -12.13 0.47
C MET A 476 -17.95 -12.60 0.01
N LEU A 477 -18.53 -12.00 -1.03
CA LEU A 477 -19.82 -12.42 -1.60
C LEU A 477 -19.80 -13.88 -2.06
N TYR A 478 -18.73 -14.30 -2.75
CA TYR A 478 -18.61 -15.66 -3.29
C TYR A 478 -17.99 -16.67 -2.34
N ASP A 479 -17.21 -16.25 -1.35
CA ASP A 479 -16.60 -17.16 -0.38
C ASP A 479 -17.65 -17.92 0.48
N GLN A 480 -18.82 -17.30 0.71
CA GLN A 480 -19.96 -17.98 1.35
C GLN A 480 -20.58 -19.07 0.47
N GLN A 481 -20.59 -18.88 -0.85
CA GLN A 481 -21.15 -19.87 -1.77
C GLN A 481 -20.28 -21.14 -1.82
N SER A 482 -18.96 -21.01 -1.61
CA SER A 482 -18.04 -22.15 -1.52
C SER A 482 -18.22 -23.04 -0.30
N THR A 483 -18.80 -22.55 0.80
CA THR A 483 -19.21 -23.40 1.93
C THR A 483 -20.45 -24.26 1.63
N SER A 484 -21.17 -23.97 0.53
CA SER A 484 -22.27 -24.79 0.01
C SER A 484 -21.92 -25.60 -1.24
N ASN A 485 -20.83 -25.27 -1.94
CA ASN A 485 -20.24 -26.05 -3.04
C ASN A 485 -18.76 -25.68 -3.17
N SER A 486 -17.88 -26.53 -2.67
CA SER A 486 -16.43 -26.28 -2.53
C SER A 486 -15.77 -25.82 -3.85
N ILE A 487 -15.48 -24.52 -3.96
CA ILE A 487 -14.32 -24.05 -4.72
C ILE A 487 -13.17 -24.05 -3.73
N LYS A 488 -12.48 -25.19 -3.66
CA LYS A 488 -11.14 -25.23 -3.09
C LYS A 488 -10.26 -24.38 -4.01
N TYR A 489 -9.70 -23.30 -3.48
CA TYR A 489 -8.35 -22.95 -3.90
C TYR A 489 -7.50 -24.13 -3.41
N GLU A 490 -7.16 -25.06 -4.30
CA GLU A 490 -6.24 -26.15 -4.00
C GLU A 490 -4.86 -25.55 -3.71
N THR A 491 -4.69 -25.12 -2.47
CA THR A 491 -3.40 -24.87 -1.86
C THR A 491 -2.82 -26.23 -1.56
N ASN A 492 -1.93 -26.69 -2.44
CA ASN A 492 -1.24 -27.97 -2.35
C ASN A 492 -0.13 -27.96 -1.28
N PHE A 493 -0.43 -27.43 -0.08
CA PHE A 493 0.53 -27.36 1.03
C PHE A 493 0.81 -28.73 1.68
N PHE A 494 -0.03 -29.75 1.41
CA PHE A 494 0.12 -31.08 2.01
C PHE A 494 0.95 -32.09 1.19
N GLN A 495 1.32 -31.79 -0.07
CA GLN A 495 2.12 -32.72 -0.87
C GLN A 495 3.64 -32.58 -0.66
N ILE A 496 4.13 -31.46 -0.14
CA ILE A 496 5.57 -31.24 0.08
C ILE A 496 6.08 -31.94 1.35
N PHE A 497 5.21 -32.15 2.35
CA PHE A 497 5.60 -32.81 3.60
C PHE A 497 5.64 -34.34 3.52
N LEU A 498 4.92 -34.97 2.58
CA LEU A 498 4.96 -36.42 2.39
C LEU A 498 6.14 -36.88 1.51
N PHE A 499 6.59 -36.05 0.56
CA PHE A 499 7.74 -36.41 -0.28
C PHE A 499 9.08 -36.35 0.46
N SER A 500 9.22 -35.48 1.46
CA SER A 500 10.45 -35.36 2.27
C SER A 500 10.63 -36.51 3.27
N ILE A 501 9.55 -37.19 3.69
CA ILE A 501 9.63 -38.38 4.56
C ILE A 501 9.91 -39.65 3.75
N LEU A 502 9.43 -39.76 2.51
CA LEU A 502 9.68 -40.92 1.65
C LEU A 502 11.10 -40.94 1.05
N SER A 503 11.73 -39.78 0.82
CA SER A 503 13.12 -39.71 0.36
C SER A 503 14.14 -40.06 1.46
N PHE A 504 13.80 -39.93 2.74
CA PHE A 504 14.70 -40.31 3.84
C PHE A 504 14.65 -41.81 4.14
N TYR A 505 13.54 -42.49 3.83
CA TYR A 505 13.40 -43.93 4.09
C TYR A 505 14.07 -44.83 3.03
N PHE A 506 14.34 -44.31 1.83
CA PHE A 506 14.99 -45.07 0.74
C PHE A 506 16.53 -44.91 0.68
N SER A 507 17.13 -44.01 1.47
CA SER A 507 18.60 -43.82 1.47
C SER A 507 19.35 -44.63 2.56
N ILE A 508 18.65 -45.45 3.36
CA ILE A 508 19.27 -46.28 4.43
C ILE A 508 19.26 -47.79 4.07
N LYS A 509 18.79 -48.16 2.87
CA LYS A 509 18.87 -49.55 2.37
C LYS A 509 19.23 -49.60 0.89
N THR A 510 20.46 -49.27 0.56
CA THR A 510 21.21 -49.78 -0.60
C THR A 510 22.69 -49.70 -0.31
#